data_AF-A0A3P8PWX0-F1
#
_entry.id   AF-A0A3P8PWX0-F1
#
_cell.length_a   1.000
_cell.length_b   1.000
_cell.length_c   1.000
_cell.angle_alpha   90.00
_cell.angle_beta   90.00
_cell.angle_gamma   90.00
#
_symmetry.space_group_name_H-M   'P 1'
#
loop_
_entity.id
_entity.type
_entity.pdbx_description
1 polymer ?
#
loop_
_entity_poly.entity_id
_entity_poly.type
_entity_poly.pdbx_seq_one_letter_code
_entity_poly.pdbx_strand_id
1 'polypeptide(L)'
;MIDKWVSAYNPKLWKNLKEEIHRMLTSPSCMNQSFLDRSKDKHFQTSPTYSGLDLSLARQSFEKLVMQDVVFAEQAETAVLQLLPSVDMNPVGVEGLRIFLLLNELLHACIQKCRWQQSKRLADAVAATMQRLPNESVQILGEWWSSLSPSDMIRYVQVWKTAHSWIPIFKSVSCDAQARNVLLILQHMYYTNEINKKIPETTFCLELSQMFLKEDLKRWRTKSKLKNADDLPVILCKYPFVMDLKSKKLVFDMNSAFTQQAPPQMVFDFQYGWISQSKPKFFKLHLQRASLFKSTFRELAAAAHSDFKKPLVVHFDEDPNIKDVYKRDLFHHLFLKMVSEESGMFMLNDSKTLAWFPSNATEESKRNFFLFGLLCGLALYNQCIIHLPFPLVLFKKLLSLEPTLEDMKEFSPTVGLSLQTILNYEDDVLDNLYMDFWINWDGTYVDLDPQTPGKPLTSQNKKEFVEAYVNHAFNTSVESVFQEFKRGFFLVCEQDLVRLFRPEELQGVLVGQDVHDWEKFKQVHSAKQTQ
;
A
#
# COMPACT_ATOMS: atom_id res chain seq x y z
N MET A 1 42.00 -15.37 6.26
CA MET A 1 42.25 -14.28 5.29
C MET A 1 41.85 -12.96 5.92
N ILE A 2 40.55 -12.80 6.19
CA ILE A 2 39.94 -11.68 6.95
C ILE A 2 40.74 -11.27 8.20
N ASP A 3 41.20 -12.21 9.04
CA ASP A 3 41.93 -11.88 10.28
C ASP A 3 43.28 -11.15 10.04
N LYS A 4 43.90 -11.34 8.87
CA LYS A 4 45.12 -10.60 8.49
C LYS A 4 44.83 -9.14 8.16
N TRP A 5 43.61 -8.81 7.75
CA TRP A 5 43.21 -7.42 7.54
C TRP A 5 43.28 -6.66 8.87
N VAL A 6 42.80 -7.29 9.95
CA VAL A 6 42.66 -6.70 11.28
C VAL A 6 44.00 -6.30 11.94
N SER A 7 45.13 -6.95 11.63
CA SER A 7 46.37 -6.86 12.42
C SER A 7 47.47 -5.95 11.87
N ALA A 8 47.26 -5.24 10.75
CA ALA A 8 48.34 -4.56 10.04
C ALA A 8 48.60 -3.12 10.51
N TYR A 9 49.61 -2.90 11.35
CA TYR A 9 50.11 -1.55 11.75
C TYR A 9 51.30 -1.04 10.88
N ASN A 10 51.60 -1.67 9.74
CA ASN A 10 52.81 -1.44 8.96
C ASN A 10 52.49 -1.02 7.49
N PRO A 11 53.04 0.12 6.99
CA PRO A 11 52.79 0.61 5.63
C PRO A 11 53.11 -0.37 4.49
N LYS A 12 54.11 -1.26 4.64
CA LYS A 12 54.39 -2.29 3.63
C LYS A 12 53.31 -3.37 3.60
N LEU A 13 52.76 -3.73 4.76
CA LEU A 13 51.63 -4.65 4.84
C LEU A 13 50.37 -4.02 4.26
N TRP A 14 50.15 -2.70 4.44
CA TRP A 14 48.99 -1.99 3.88
C TRP A 14 48.90 -2.06 2.35
N LYS A 15 50.02 -1.93 1.62
CA LYS A 15 50.00 -2.05 0.16
C LYS A 15 49.53 -3.45 -0.27
N ASN A 16 50.12 -4.49 0.32
CA ASN A 16 49.75 -5.88 0.05
C ASN A 16 48.28 -6.14 0.42
N LEU A 17 47.80 -5.56 1.53
CA LEU A 17 46.41 -5.67 1.97
C LEU A 17 45.43 -5.04 0.97
N LYS A 18 45.74 -3.86 0.43
CA LYS A 18 44.91 -3.20 -0.59
C LYS A 18 44.83 -4.03 -1.86
N GLU A 19 45.94 -4.63 -2.30
CA GLU A 19 45.95 -5.55 -3.45
C GLU A 19 45.15 -6.83 -3.17
N GLU A 20 45.23 -7.40 -1.96
CA GLU A 20 44.47 -8.60 -1.55
C GLU A 20 42.95 -8.32 -1.47
N ILE A 21 42.55 -7.22 -0.82
CA ILE A 21 41.15 -6.75 -0.77
C ILE A 21 40.60 -6.52 -2.18
N HIS A 22 41.38 -5.84 -3.04
CA HIS A 22 40.96 -5.55 -4.41
C HIS A 22 40.79 -6.82 -5.26
N ARG A 23 41.72 -7.77 -5.19
CA ARG A 23 41.61 -9.08 -5.89
C ARG A 23 40.45 -9.94 -5.36
N MET A 24 40.13 -9.84 -4.07
CA MET A 24 38.99 -10.55 -3.48
C MET A 24 37.67 -9.98 -4.01
N LEU A 25 37.51 -8.66 -3.95
CA LEU A 25 36.27 -7.95 -4.29
C LEU A 25 36.04 -7.72 -5.80
N THR A 26 37.04 -7.96 -6.65
CA THR A 26 36.89 -7.92 -8.13
C THR A 26 36.42 -9.24 -8.74
N SER A 27 36.20 -10.29 -7.94
CA SER A 27 35.76 -11.60 -8.41
C SER A 27 34.54 -12.13 -7.63
N PRO A 28 33.41 -12.49 -8.30
CA PRO A 28 32.24 -13.01 -7.59
C PRO A 28 32.54 -14.35 -6.90
N SER A 29 33.39 -15.19 -7.50
CA SER A 29 33.76 -16.49 -6.95
C SER A 29 34.65 -16.36 -5.71
N CYS A 30 35.57 -15.39 -5.70
CA CYS A 30 36.40 -15.07 -4.52
C CYS A 30 35.55 -14.55 -3.35
N MET A 31 34.60 -13.65 -3.63
CA MET A 31 33.64 -13.18 -2.61
C MET A 31 32.79 -14.33 -2.08
N ASN A 32 32.18 -15.14 -2.97
CA ASN A 32 31.36 -16.27 -2.58
C ASN A 32 32.11 -17.27 -1.68
N GLN A 33 33.31 -17.72 -2.07
CA GLN A 33 34.10 -18.68 -1.27
C GLN A 33 34.56 -18.12 0.08
N SER A 34 34.72 -16.81 0.20
CA SER A 34 35.19 -16.16 1.44
C SER A 34 34.16 -16.22 2.57
N PHE A 35 32.86 -16.36 2.26
CA PHE A 35 31.76 -16.20 3.22
C PHE A 35 30.76 -17.37 3.21
N LEU A 36 31.19 -18.57 2.79
CA LEU A 36 30.38 -19.79 2.87
C LEU A 36 30.15 -20.26 4.33
N ASP A 37 28.95 -20.75 4.66
CA ASP A 37 28.67 -21.39 5.95
C ASP A 37 29.38 -22.76 6.03
N ARG A 38 30.51 -22.78 6.74
CA ARG A 38 31.34 -23.97 6.95
C ARG A 38 30.82 -24.89 8.07
N SER A 39 29.72 -24.53 8.74
CA SER A 39 29.12 -25.41 9.75
C SER A 39 28.36 -26.56 9.09
N LYS A 40 28.76 -27.81 9.39
CA LYS A 40 28.04 -29.04 9.01
C LYS A 40 27.63 -29.09 7.52
N ASP A 41 28.57 -28.78 6.62
CA ASP A 41 28.40 -28.85 5.15
C ASP A 41 27.26 -28.01 4.54
N LYS A 42 26.67 -27.08 5.30
CA LYS A 42 25.53 -26.26 4.84
C LYS A 42 25.80 -25.46 3.56
N HIS A 43 27.03 -24.99 3.33
CA HIS A 43 27.35 -24.27 2.09
C HIS A 43 27.13 -25.08 0.79
N PHE A 44 27.07 -26.42 0.88
CA PHE A 44 26.67 -27.30 -0.23
C PHE A 44 25.15 -27.44 -0.39
N GLN A 45 24.35 -27.02 0.59
CA GLN A 45 22.88 -27.14 0.61
C GLN A 45 22.18 -25.95 -0.09
N THR A 46 22.88 -25.25 -0.97
CA THR A 46 22.36 -24.01 -1.57
C THR A 46 21.27 -24.28 -2.59
N SER A 47 20.22 -23.48 -2.50
CA SER A 47 18.94 -23.70 -3.16
C SER A 47 18.18 -22.36 -3.30
N PRO A 48 17.06 -22.32 -4.04
CA PRO A 48 16.21 -21.13 -4.11
C PRO A 48 15.79 -20.56 -2.74
N THR A 49 15.70 -21.39 -1.69
CA THR A 49 15.27 -20.97 -0.34
C THR A 49 16.41 -20.80 0.66
N TYR A 50 17.65 -21.23 0.34
CA TYR A 50 18.80 -21.11 1.23
C TYR A 50 20.10 -20.77 0.48
N SER A 51 20.75 -19.65 0.87
CA SER A 51 21.93 -19.11 0.17
C SER A 51 23.27 -19.78 0.50
N GLY A 52 23.37 -20.53 1.60
CA GLY A 52 24.61 -21.15 2.06
C GLY A 52 25.71 -20.20 2.54
N LEU A 53 25.39 -18.92 2.79
CA LEU A 53 26.33 -17.91 3.28
C LEU A 53 26.30 -17.76 4.81
N ASP A 54 27.47 -17.50 5.41
CA ASP A 54 27.57 -16.93 6.75
C ASP A 54 27.55 -15.38 6.65
N LEU A 55 26.34 -14.83 6.67
CA LEU A 55 26.11 -13.39 6.61
C LEU A 55 26.60 -12.65 7.87
N SER A 56 26.73 -13.34 9.01
CA SER A 56 27.26 -12.76 10.25
C SER A 56 28.78 -12.54 10.12
N LEU A 57 29.49 -13.53 9.59
CA LEU A 57 30.91 -13.41 9.25
C LEU A 57 31.13 -12.33 8.19
N ALA A 58 30.32 -12.30 7.12
CA ALA A 58 30.40 -11.28 6.07
C ALA A 58 30.29 -9.86 6.66
N ARG A 59 29.24 -9.60 7.44
CA ARG A 59 29.00 -8.32 8.12
C ARG A 59 30.16 -7.89 9.01
N GLN A 60 30.59 -8.74 9.93
CA GLN A 60 31.71 -8.45 10.84
C GLN A 60 33.01 -8.18 10.09
N SER A 61 33.22 -8.84 8.94
CA SER A 61 34.40 -8.67 8.09
C SER A 61 34.38 -7.31 7.39
N PHE A 62 33.24 -6.93 6.79
CA PHE A 62 33.10 -5.64 6.12
C PHE A 62 33.10 -4.48 7.11
N GLU A 63 32.43 -4.59 8.26
CA GLU A 63 32.49 -3.57 9.32
C GLU A 63 33.93 -3.30 9.78
N LYS A 64 34.72 -4.37 10.03
CA LYS A 64 36.15 -4.23 10.38
C LYS A 64 36.96 -3.58 9.26
N LEU A 65 36.78 -4.02 8.01
CA LEU A 65 37.48 -3.47 6.84
C LEU A 65 37.22 -1.97 6.67
N VAL A 66 35.98 -1.55 6.84
CA VAL A 66 35.55 -0.14 6.66
C VAL A 66 35.95 0.73 7.87
N MET A 67 36.05 0.16 9.08
CA MET A 67 36.46 0.91 10.28
C MET A 67 37.97 1.17 10.42
N GLN A 68 38.84 0.47 9.67
CA GLN A 68 40.30 0.61 9.83
C GLN A 68 40.87 1.89 9.23
N ASP A 69 40.55 2.18 7.97
CA ASP A 69 41.01 3.36 7.25
C ASP A 69 40.05 3.63 6.09
N VAL A 70 39.74 4.91 5.83
CA VAL A 70 38.87 5.34 4.71
C VAL A 70 39.38 4.80 3.37
N VAL A 71 40.69 4.68 3.19
CA VAL A 71 41.28 4.19 1.93
C VAL A 71 41.00 2.70 1.70
N PHE A 72 40.69 1.90 2.73
CA PHE A 72 40.22 0.51 2.52
C PHE A 72 38.77 0.47 2.03
N ALA A 73 37.91 1.37 2.50
CA ALA A 73 36.55 1.52 1.98
C ALA A 73 36.55 2.02 0.52
N GLU A 74 37.39 3.00 0.19
CA GLU A 74 37.58 3.48 -1.20
C GLU A 74 38.11 2.38 -2.13
N GLN A 75 39.04 1.55 -1.65
CA GLN A 75 39.54 0.40 -2.42
C GLN A 75 38.46 -0.66 -2.63
N ALA A 76 37.61 -0.90 -1.62
CA ALA A 76 36.49 -1.83 -1.72
C ALA A 76 35.39 -1.34 -2.67
N GLU A 77 35.02 -0.05 -2.60
CA GLU A 77 34.13 0.58 -3.57
C GLU A 77 34.68 0.45 -4.99
N THR A 78 35.95 0.80 -5.19
CA THR A 78 36.61 0.73 -6.51
C THR A 78 36.63 -0.70 -7.06
N ALA A 79 36.91 -1.70 -6.22
CA ALA A 79 36.90 -3.10 -6.60
C ALA A 79 35.50 -3.57 -7.04
N VAL A 80 34.47 -3.23 -6.27
CA VAL A 80 33.07 -3.60 -6.60
C VAL A 80 32.56 -2.87 -7.84
N LEU A 81 32.93 -1.61 -8.04
CA LEU A 81 32.57 -0.88 -9.27
C LEU A 81 33.18 -1.51 -10.53
N GLN A 82 34.32 -2.19 -10.42
CA GLN A 82 34.91 -3.00 -11.51
C GLN A 82 34.29 -4.40 -11.62
N LEU A 83 33.82 -4.97 -10.51
CA LEU A 83 33.09 -6.25 -10.47
C LEU A 83 31.75 -6.18 -11.20
N LEU A 84 30.92 -5.18 -10.91
CA LEU A 84 29.50 -5.13 -11.29
C LEU A 84 29.21 -5.30 -12.81
N PRO A 85 30.04 -4.77 -13.75
CA PRO A 85 29.89 -5.05 -15.18
C PRO A 85 30.12 -6.51 -15.58
N SER A 86 30.90 -7.26 -14.79
CA SER A 86 31.27 -8.67 -15.05
C SER A 86 30.39 -9.70 -14.33
N VAL A 87 29.41 -9.26 -13.54
CA VAL A 87 28.43 -10.16 -12.91
C VAL A 87 27.56 -10.79 -14.01
N ASP A 88 27.48 -12.11 -14.01
CA ASP A 88 26.57 -12.87 -14.87
C ASP A 88 25.12 -12.61 -14.45
N MET A 89 24.27 -12.22 -15.40
CA MET A 89 22.85 -11.94 -15.16
C MET A 89 22.00 -13.23 -15.24
N ASN A 90 22.48 -14.26 -15.94
CA ASN A 90 21.82 -15.56 -16.10
C ASN A 90 22.72 -16.69 -15.57
N PRO A 91 23.11 -16.68 -14.28
CA PRO A 91 24.02 -17.67 -13.74
C PRO A 91 23.42 -19.08 -13.80
N VAL A 92 24.25 -20.05 -14.21
CA VAL A 92 23.86 -21.47 -14.36
C VAL A 92 23.37 -22.10 -13.04
N GLY A 93 23.83 -21.58 -11.90
CA GLY A 93 23.42 -21.99 -10.56
C GLY A 93 23.07 -20.79 -9.69
N VAL A 94 22.17 -20.98 -8.73
CA VAL A 94 21.67 -19.91 -7.84
C VAL A 94 22.80 -19.27 -7.02
N GLU A 95 23.94 -19.96 -6.83
CA GLU A 95 25.14 -19.47 -6.19
C GLU A 95 25.66 -18.15 -6.79
N GLY A 96 25.40 -17.88 -8.07
CA GLY A 96 25.75 -16.60 -8.70
C GLY A 96 25.09 -15.40 -8.01
N LEU A 97 23.88 -15.57 -7.50
CA LEU A 97 23.09 -14.51 -6.86
C LEU A 97 23.55 -14.15 -5.45
N ARG A 98 24.34 -15.02 -4.80
CA ARG A 98 24.91 -14.80 -3.45
C ARG A 98 25.62 -13.44 -3.33
N ILE A 99 26.20 -12.97 -4.43
CA ILE A 99 26.90 -11.69 -4.51
C ILE A 99 26.02 -10.53 -4.05
N PHE A 100 24.72 -10.53 -4.34
CA PHE A 100 23.82 -9.43 -3.97
C PHE A 100 23.55 -9.35 -2.46
N LEU A 101 23.59 -10.48 -1.75
CA LEU A 101 23.53 -10.50 -0.27
C LEU A 101 24.83 -9.94 0.33
N LEU A 102 25.99 -10.38 -0.18
CA LEU A 102 27.31 -9.91 0.27
C LEU A 102 27.51 -8.42 0.01
N LEU A 103 27.04 -7.92 -1.14
CA LEU A 103 27.05 -6.50 -1.48
C LEU A 103 26.15 -5.68 -0.54
N ASN A 104 25.05 -6.24 -0.06
CA ASN A 104 24.19 -5.57 0.92
C ASN A 104 24.85 -5.46 2.30
N GLU A 105 25.56 -6.50 2.76
CA GLU A 105 26.37 -6.43 4.00
C GLU A 105 27.54 -5.43 3.87
N LEU A 106 28.18 -5.34 2.68
CA LEU A 106 29.21 -4.32 2.42
C LEU A 106 28.62 -2.91 2.41
N LEU A 107 27.48 -2.70 1.74
CA LEU A 107 26.75 -1.43 1.76
C LEU A 107 26.36 -1.04 3.19
N HIS A 108 25.92 -2.00 4.01
CA HIS A 108 25.64 -1.75 5.43
C HIS A 108 26.85 -1.19 6.18
N ALA A 109 28.00 -1.86 6.07
CA ALA A 109 29.24 -1.43 6.70
C ALA A 109 29.65 -0.01 6.23
N CYS A 110 29.65 0.22 4.91
CA CYS A 110 29.97 1.52 4.31
C CYS A 110 29.06 2.65 4.81
N ILE A 111 27.74 2.43 4.85
CA ILE A 111 26.75 3.42 5.31
C ILE A 111 26.90 3.74 6.80
N GLN A 112 27.14 2.73 7.64
CA GLN A 112 27.24 2.91 9.09
C GLN A 112 28.54 3.60 9.54
N LYS A 113 29.65 3.42 8.79
CA LYS A 113 31.00 3.73 9.28
C LYS A 113 31.79 4.72 8.42
N CYS A 114 31.47 4.89 7.13
CA CYS A 114 32.18 5.81 6.23
C CYS A 114 31.39 7.09 5.92
N ARG A 115 32.09 8.08 5.35
CA ARG A 115 31.47 9.36 4.95
C ARG A 115 30.56 9.16 3.75
N TRP A 116 29.28 9.47 3.95
CA TRP A 116 28.12 9.34 3.07
C TRP A 116 28.29 9.41 1.53
N GLN A 117 29.22 10.21 1.02
CA GLN A 117 29.40 10.44 -0.42
C GLN A 117 29.84 9.17 -1.19
N GLN A 118 30.63 8.30 -0.54
CA GLN A 118 31.20 7.08 -1.13
C GLN A 118 30.16 5.96 -1.23
N SER A 119 29.40 5.71 -0.15
CA SER A 119 28.32 4.71 -0.11
C SER A 119 27.24 4.95 -1.17
N LYS A 120 26.97 6.21 -1.53
CA LYS A 120 25.98 6.57 -2.55
C LYS A 120 26.30 5.98 -3.92
N ARG A 121 27.52 6.20 -4.44
CA ARG A 121 27.93 5.75 -5.78
C ARG A 121 27.92 4.23 -5.88
N LEU A 122 28.32 3.56 -4.80
CA LEU A 122 28.26 2.11 -4.68
C LEU A 122 26.81 1.61 -4.74
N ALA A 123 25.91 2.19 -3.94
CA ALA A 123 24.49 1.82 -3.92
C ALA A 123 23.80 2.05 -5.28
N ASP A 124 24.07 3.18 -5.95
CA ASP A 124 23.61 3.48 -7.30
C ASP A 124 23.98 2.37 -8.30
N ALA A 125 25.24 1.93 -8.30
CA ALA A 125 25.76 0.93 -9.22
C ALA A 125 25.25 -0.49 -8.91
N VAL A 126 25.13 -0.85 -7.63
CA VAL A 126 24.53 -2.13 -7.20
C VAL A 126 23.06 -2.15 -7.58
N ALA A 127 22.31 -1.07 -7.33
CA ALA A 127 20.89 -0.99 -7.66
C ALA A 127 20.65 -1.10 -9.17
N ALA A 128 21.41 -0.36 -9.99
CA ALA A 128 21.34 -0.46 -11.44
C ALA A 128 21.74 -1.85 -11.97
N THR A 129 22.57 -2.60 -11.25
CA THR A 129 22.92 -3.98 -11.61
C THR A 129 21.81 -4.96 -11.25
N MET A 130 21.16 -4.80 -10.09
CA MET A 130 20.01 -5.64 -9.72
C MET A 130 18.82 -5.47 -10.68
N GLN A 131 18.61 -4.28 -11.26
CA GLN A 131 17.57 -4.06 -12.28
C GLN A 131 17.83 -4.75 -13.64
N ARG A 132 19.02 -5.35 -13.85
CA ARG A 132 19.33 -6.15 -15.04
C ARG A 132 19.10 -7.65 -14.83
N LEU A 133 18.72 -8.08 -13.63
CA LEU A 133 18.44 -9.48 -13.33
C LEU A 133 17.11 -9.93 -13.97
N PRO A 134 17.01 -11.20 -14.42
CA PRO A 134 15.75 -11.78 -14.83
C PRO A 134 14.82 -11.98 -13.61
N ASN A 135 13.51 -12.08 -13.86
CA ASN A 135 12.49 -12.14 -12.80
C ASN A 135 12.69 -13.35 -11.87
N GLU A 136 13.14 -14.48 -12.40
CA GLU A 136 13.42 -15.72 -11.68
C GLU A 136 14.55 -15.51 -10.65
N SER A 137 15.59 -14.76 -11.02
CA SER A 137 16.68 -14.38 -10.11
C SER A 137 16.20 -13.43 -9.00
N VAL A 138 15.28 -12.52 -9.32
CA VAL A 138 14.68 -11.61 -8.32
C VAL A 138 13.76 -12.37 -7.35
N GLN A 139 13.03 -13.39 -7.82
CA GLN A 139 12.23 -14.27 -6.96
C GLN A 139 13.12 -15.04 -5.96
N ILE A 140 14.25 -15.61 -6.40
CA ILE A 140 15.22 -16.28 -5.52
C ILE A 140 15.78 -15.32 -4.46
N LEU A 141 16.10 -14.07 -4.85
CA LEU A 141 16.50 -13.05 -3.87
C LEU A 141 15.39 -12.73 -2.85
N GLY A 142 14.12 -12.74 -3.28
CA GLY A 142 12.94 -12.61 -2.41
C GLY A 142 12.81 -13.77 -1.41
N GLU A 143 12.96 -15.01 -1.85
CA GLU A 143 12.99 -16.19 -0.97
C GLU A 143 14.12 -16.10 0.06
N TRP A 144 15.33 -15.71 -0.37
CA TRP A 144 16.44 -15.49 0.55
C TRP A 144 16.20 -14.34 1.54
N TRP A 145 15.59 -13.22 1.13
CA TRP A 145 15.20 -12.14 2.04
C TRP A 145 14.11 -12.61 3.02
N SER A 146 13.18 -13.47 2.58
CA SER A 146 12.19 -14.13 3.45
C SER A 146 12.84 -15.04 4.48
N SER A 147 13.98 -15.67 4.17
CA SER A 147 14.71 -16.53 5.10
C SER A 147 15.43 -15.77 6.23
N LEU A 148 15.88 -14.53 5.98
CA LEU A 148 16.64 -13.69 6.92
C LEU A 148 15.90 -13.50 8.26
N SER A 149 16.64 -13.39 9.38
CA SER A 149 15.99 -13.05 10.65
C SER A 149 15.28 -11.68 10.58
N PRO A 150 14.23 -11.40 11.39
CA PRO A 150 13.52 -10.12 11.35
C PRO A 150 14.45 -8.90 11.53
N SER A 151 15.48 -9.02 12.38
CA SER A 151 16.46 -7.95 12.60
C SER A 151 17.41 -7.77 11.40
N ASP A 152 17.73 -8.84 10.68
CA ASP A 152 18.52 -8.77 9.45
C ASP A 152 17.71 -8.18 8.29
N MET A 153 16.45 -8.57 8.15
CA MET A 153 15.54 -8.02 7.14
C MET A 153 15.30 -6.52 7.36
N ILE A 154 15.05 -6.09 8.60
CA ILE A 154 14.97 -4.66 8.97
C ILE A 154 16.26 -3.95 8.55
N ARG A 155 17.44 -4.51 8.85
CA ARG A 155 18.73 -3.90 8.49
C ARG A 155 18.88 -3.75 6.98
N TYR A 156 18.48 -4.73 6.19
CA TYR A 156 18.56 -4.67 4.72
C TYR A 156 17.60 -3.62 4.15
N VAL A 157 16.38 -3.50 4.69
CA VAL A 157 15.45 -2.43 4.33
C VAL A 157 16.05 -1.07 4.71
N GLN A 158 16.66 -0.94 5.89
CA GLN A 158 17.33 0.29 6.29
C GLN A 158 18.55 0.61 5.43
N VAL A 159 19.32 -0.36 4.94
CA VAL A 159 20.39 -0.10 3.95
C VAL A 159 19.83 0.60 2.73
N TRP A 160 18.76 0.09 2.11
CA TRP A 160 18.20 0.69 0.90
C TRP A 160 17.44 2.01 1.15
N LYS A 161 16.79 2.17 2.31
CA LYS A 161 16.21 3.47 2.72
C LYS A 161 17.27 4.53 2.97
N THR A 162 18.36 4.16 3.64
CA THR A 162 19.46 5.08 3.95
C THR A 162 20.34 5.34 2.74
N ALA A 163 20.57 4.35 1.85
CA ALA A 163 21.38 4.39 0.63
C ALA A 163 21.23 5.69 -0.18
N HIS A 164 20.05 6.32 -0.12
CA HIS A 164 19.75 7.60 -0.74
C HIS A 164 18.90 8.56 0.11
N SER A 165 18.93 8.48 1.45
CA SER A 165 18.14 9.36 2.31
C SER A 165 18.56 10.84 2.18
N TRP A 166 17.74 11.74 1.64
CA TRP A 166 16.48 11.57 0.91
C TRP A 166 16.53 12.44 -0.38
N ILE A 167 17.37 12.00 -1.34
CA ILE A 167 18.09 12.81 -2.37
C ILE A 167 17.47 14.21 -2.58
N PRO A 168 18.11 15.29 -2.08
CA PRO A 168 17.43 16.22 -1.18
C PRO A 168 16.17 16.89 -1.76
N ILE A 169 15.00 16.31 -1.47
CA ILE A 169 13.67 16.89 -1.77
C ILE A 169 13.55 17.31 -3.27
N PHE A 170 14.15 16.53 -4.16
CA PHE A 170 13.94 16.54 -5.63
C PHE A 170 13.94 17.93 -6.33
N LYS A 171 14.93 18.79 -6.05
CA LYS A 171 14.98 20.16 -6.61
C LYS A 171 15.30 20.32 -8.11
N SER A 172 15.81 19.29 -8.82
CA SER A 172 15.99 19.36 -10.29
C SER A 172 16.20 17.99 -10.98
N VAL A 173 15.31 17.65 -11.92
CA VAL A 173 15.42 16.94 -13.24
C VAL A 173 16.44 15.78 -13.47
N SER A 174 17.33 15.39 -12.56
CA SER A 174 18.50 14.55 -12.89
C SER A 174 18.76 13.35 -11.96
N CYS A 175 17.75 12.81 -11.27
CA CYS A 175 17.91 11.68 -10.32
C CYS A 175 16.82 10.59 -10.44
N ASP A 176 16.09 10.56 -11.56
CA ASP A 176 14.88 9.71 -11.68
C ASP A 176 15.17 8.23 -11.96
N ALA A 177 16.32 7.88 -12.57
CA ALA A 177 16.70 6.48 -12.76
C ALA A 177 17.22 5.86 -11.45
N GLN A 178 18.10 6.56 -10.74
CA GLN A 178 18.69 6.11 -9.48
C GLN A 178 17.64 5.86 -8.40
N ALA A 179 16.79 6.87 -8.16
CA ALA A 179 15.71 6.76 -7.16
C ALA A 179 14.72 5.65 -7.53
N ARG A 180 14.41 5.45 -8.81
CA ARG A 180 13.56 4.36 -9.30
C ARG A 180 14.17 2.99 -8.98
N ASN A 181 15.45 2.78 -9.27
CA ASN A 181 16.13 1.50 -9.03
C ASN A 181 16.09 1.10 -7.53
N VAL A 182 16.29 2.06 -6.62
CA VAL A 182 16.19 1.83 -5.17
C VAL A 182 14.75 1.56 -4.73
N LEU A 183 13.78 2.33 -5.24
CA LEU A 183 12.36 2.12 -4.95
C LEU A 183 11.87 0.74 -5.43
N LEU A 184 12.34 0.27 -6.59
CA LEU A 184 12.02 -1.07 -7.10
C LEU A 184 12.61 -2.18 -6.20
N ILE A 185 13.84 -2.04 -5.70
CA ILE A 185 14.41 -2.99 -4.74
C ILE A 185 13.60 -3.02 -3.43
N LEU A 186 13.28 -1.84 -2.88
CA LEU A 186 12.42 -1.72 -1.69
C LEU A 186 11.02 -2.31 -1.94
N GLN A 187 10.49 -2.20 -3.17
CA GLN A 187 9.20 -2.75 -3.56
C GLN A 187 9.22 -4.28 -3.62
N HIS A 188 10.26 -4.89 -4.20
CA HIS A 188 10.43 -6.35 -4.16
C HIS A 188 10.57 -6.85 -2.71
N MET A 189 11.34 -6.15 -1.86
CA MET A 189 11.45 -6.46 -0.43
C MET A 189 10.11 -6.29 0.31
N TYR A 190 9.27 -5.32 -0.08
CA TYR A 190 7.95 -5.11 0.50
C TYR A 190 6.98 -6.23 0.14
N TYR A 191 6.84 -6.59 -1.13
CA TYR A 191 5.97 -7.70 -1.56
C TYR A 191 6.39 -9.05 -0.94
N THR A 192 7.70 -9.27 -0.83
CA THR A 192 8.29 -10.40 -0.09
C THR A 192 7.83 -10.42 1.37
N ASN A 193 7.73 -9.25 2.02
CA ASN A 193 7.23 -9.13 3.38
C ASN A 193 5.70 -9.19 3.48
N GLU A 194 4.95 -8.77 2.47
CA GLU A 194 3.48 -8.79 2.47
C GLU A 194 2.93 -10.22 2.57
N ILE A 195 3.58 -11.16 1.88
CA ILE A 195 3.30 -12.60 1.93
C ILE A 195 3.64 -13.18 3.32
N ASN A 196 4.85 -12.89 3.83
CA ASN A 196 5.41 -13.56 5.01
C ASN A 196 5.12 -12.85 6.36
N LYS A 197 4.68 -11.59 6.31
CA LYS A 197 4.41 -10.67 7.44
C LYS A 197 5.51 -10.65 8.52
N LYS A 198 6.77 -10.74 8.08
CA LYS A 198 7.94 -10.99 8.95
C LYS A 198 8.38 -9.76 9.74
N ILE A 199 8.22 -8.57 9.17
CA ILE A 199 8.56 -7.28 9.79
C ILE A 199 7.40 -6.29 9.65
N PRO A 200 7.25 -5.30 10.56
CA PRO A 200 6.19 -4.29 10.44
C PRO A 200 6.33 -3.47 9.15
N GLU A 201 5.24 -3.24 8.44
CA GLU A 201 5.24 -2.48 7.18
C GLU A 201 5.74 -1.03 7.35
N THR A 202 5.55 -0.44 8.54
CA THR A 202 6.11 0.87 8.90
C THR A 202 7.63 0.94 8.79
N THR A 203 8.33 -0.21 8.77
CA THR A 203 9.76 -0.27 8.49
C THR A 203 10.11 0.29 7.11
N PHE A 204 9.24 0.14 6.11
CA PHE A 204 9.45 0.61 4.74
C PHE A 204 9.15 2.12 4.56
N CYS A 205 8.37 2.72 5.46
CA CYS A 205 7.97 4.12 5.38
C CYS A 205 9.16 5.08 5.46
N LEU A 206 9.21 6.08 4.57
CA LEU A 206 10.20 7.14 4.55
C LEU A 206 9.71 8.36 5.36
N GLU A 207 10.64 9.13 5.91
CA GLU A 207 10.32 10.42 6.53
C GLU A 207 10.17 11.50 5.46
N LEU A 208 8.93 11.92 5.19
CA LEU A 208 8.58 12.81 4.08
C LEU A 208 8.13 14.19 4.59
N SER A 209 8.75 15.26 4.08
CA SER A 209 8.34 16.62 4.44
C SER A 209 7.06 17.05 3.73
N GLN A 210 6.23 17.87 4.39
CA GLN A 210 5.03 18.47 3.80
C GLN A 210 5.34 19.24 2.50
N MET A 211 6.50 19.89 2.42
CA MET A 211 6.94 20.62 1.22
C MET A 211 7.26 19.68 0.05
N PHE A 212 7.86 18.52 0.33
CA PHE A 212 8.09 17.49 -0.69
C PHE A 212 6.77 16.93 -1.24
N LEU A 213 5.87 16.49 -0.36
CA LEU A 213 4.57 15.92 -0.74
C LEU A 213 3.74 16.88 -1.59
N LYS A 214 3.78 18.18 -1.27
CA LYS A 214 3.12 19.23 -2.06
C LYS A 214 3.68 19.36 -3.47
N GLU A 215 4.98 19.14 -3.67
CA GLU A 215 5.64 19.23 -4.97
C GLU A 215 5.45 17.95 -5.79
N ASP A 216 5.54 16.77 -5.16
CA ASP A 216 5.23 15.47 -5.77
C ASP A 216 3.78 15.45 -6.31
N LEU A 217 2.82 15.94 -5.51
CA LEU A 217 1.42 16.06 -5.91
C LEU A 217 1.21 17.02 -7.09
N LYS A 218 1.93 18.14 -7.17
CA LYS A 218 1.86 19.02 -8.36
C LYS A 218 2.33 18.29 -9.61
N ARG A 219 3.45 17.56 -9.53
CA ARG A 219 3.99 16.75 -10.65
C ARG A 219 3.02 15.65 -11.07
N TRP A 220 2.31 15.06 -10.11
CA TRP A 220 1.26 14.08 -10.38
C TRP A 220 0.10 14.74 -11.15
N ARG A 221 -0.40 15.90 -10.70
CA ARG A 221 -1.48 16.65 -11.37
C ARG A 221 -1.12 17.17 -12.76
N THR A 222 0.15 17.47 -13.04
CA THR A 222 0.59 17.91 -14.39
C THR A 222 0.90 16.77 -15.35
N LYS A 223 0.96 15.52 -14.89
CA LYS A 223 1.39 14.35 -15.68
C LYS A 223 0.47 14.01 -16.86
N SER A 224 -0.79 14.47 -16.84
CA SER A 224 -1.78 14.30 -17.92
C SER A 224 -1.40 14.97 -19.25
N LYS A 225 -0.25 15.66 -19.34
CA LYS A 225 0.22 16.36 -20.54
C LYS A 225 1.47 15.76 -21.20
N LEU A 226 2.07 14.70 -20.66
CA LEU A 226 3.33 14.11 -21.14
C LEU A 226 3.11 12.71 -21.73
N LYS A 227 3.63 12.47 -22.95
CA LYS A 227 3.30 11.27 -23.76
C LYS A 227 4.27 10.09 -23.63
N ASN A 228 5.50 10.31 -23.13
CA ASN A 228 6.54 9.26 -23.09
C ASN A 228 6.72 8.73 -21.67
N ALA A 229 6.97 7.43 -21.50
CA ALA A 229 7.02 6.78 -20.19
C ALA A 229 8.37 6.94 -19.45
N ASP A 230 9.47 7.00 -20.20
CA ASP A 230 10.82 6.83 -19.64
C ASP A 230 11.42 8.13 -19.08
N ASP A 231 11.13 9.27 -19.70
CA ASP A 231 11.53 10.62 -19.23
C ASP A 231 10.68 11.16 -18.07
N LEU A 232 9.72 10.37 -17.55
CA LEU A 232 8.83 10.84 -16.50
C LEU A 232 9.54 10.86 -15.15
N PRO A 233 9.45 11.97 -14.39
CA PRO A 233 10.03 12.02 -13.06
C PRO A 233 9.39 10.97 -12.16
N VAL A 234 10.19 10.47 -11.22
CA VAL A 234 9.73 9.64 -10.12
C VAL A 234 8.69 10.43 -9.35
N ILE A 235 7.54 9.80 -9.16
CA ILE A 235 6.45 10.33 -8.36
C ILE A 235 6.21 9.34 -7.24
N LEU A 236 6.36 9.80 -6.01
CA LEU A 236 6.31 8.91 -4.85
C LEU A 236 4.90 8.36 -4.62
N CYS A 237 3.86 9.07 -5.07
CA CYS A 237 2.48 8.57 -5.13
C CYS A 237 2.31 7.28 -5.97
N LYS A 238 3.31 6.84 -6.75
CA LYS A 238 3.30 5.50 -7.39
C LYS A 238 3.82 4.36 -6.49
N TYR A 239 4.39 4.68 -5.34
CA TYR A 239 5.02 3.75 -4.41
C TYR A 239 4.42 3.92 -3.00
N PRO A 240 3.11 3.66 -2.80
CA PRO A 240 2.43 3.98 -1.54
C PRO A 240 2.98 3.25 -0.31
N PHE A 241 3.69 2.13 -0.50
CA PHE A 241 4.30 1.35 0.59
C PHE A 241 5.44 2.09 1.32
N VAL A 242 6.06 3.12 0.70
CA VAL A 242 7.06 3.98 1.37
C VAL A 242 6.46 5.22 2.04
N MET A 243 5.13 5.35 2.05
CA MET A 243 4.43 6.46 2.69
C MET A 243 3.72 6.00 3.95
N ASP A 244 3.82 6.74 5.05
CA ASP A 244 2.98 6.50 6.23
C ASP A 244 1.55 7.02 6.01
N LEU A 245 0.60 6.56 6.84
CA LEU A 245 -0.80 6.98 6.76
C LEU A 245 -0.97 8.50 6.82
N LYS A 246 -0.15 9.18 7.62
CA LYS A 246 -0.13 10.64 7.74
C LYS A 246 0.25 11.30 6.43
N SER A 247 1.28 10.83 5.73
CA SER A 247 1.71 11.35 4.42
C SER A 247 0.65 11.09 3.34
N LYS A 248 0.07 9.89 3.30
CA LYS A 248 -1.02 9.53 2.37
C LYS A 248 -2.22 10.45 2.53
N LYS A 249 -2.70 10.61 3.78
CA LYS A 249 -3.80 11.52 4.10
C LYS A 249 -3.47 12.97 3.75
N LEU A 250 -2.26 13.44 4.07
CA LEU A 250 -1.82 14.79 3.76
C LEU A 250 -1.79 15.09 2.25
N VAL A 251 -1.37 14.13 1.41
CA VAL A 251 -1.44 14.25 -0.06
C VAL A 251 -2.89 14.32 -0.55
N PHE A 252 -3.76 13.45 -0.03
CA PHE A 252 -5.18 13.46 -0.37
C PHE A 252 -5.86 14.80 0.01
N ASP A 253 -5.63 15.28 1.23
CA ASP A 253 -6.18 16.53 1.76
C ASP A 253 -5.64 17.77 1.03
N MET A 254 -4.37 17.76 0.60
CA MET A 254 -3.84 18.81 -0.29
C MET A 254 -4.53 18.78 -1.66
N ASN A 255 -4.82 17.60 -2.20
CA ASN A 255 -5.44 17.47 -3.51
C ASN A 255 -6.88 17.97 -3.51
N SER A 256 -7.66 17.67 -2.45
CA SER A 256 -9.01 18.22 -2.31
C SER A 256 -8.96 19.75 -2.14
N ALA A 257 -8.11 20.28 -1.26
CA ALA A 257 -7.94 21.73 -1.09
C ALA A 257 -7.56 22.46 -2.38
N PHE A 258 -6.58 21.95 -3.15
CA PHE A 258 -6.21 22.53 -4.46
C PHE A 258 -7.35 22.50 -5.49
N THR A 259 -8.21 21.48 -5.45
CA THR A 259 -9.34 21.34 -6.38
C THR A 259 -10.50 22.26 -5.97
N GLN A 260 -10.79 22.37 -4.67
CA GLN A 260 -11.78 23.30 -4.12
C GLN A 260 -11.39 24.78 -4.35
N GLN A 261 -10.09 25.09 -4.39
CA GLN A 261 -9.56 26.45 -4.60
C GLN A 261 -9.21 26.76 -6.06
N ALA A 262 -9.52 25.88 -7.01
CA ALA A 262 -9.19 26.09 -8.41
C ALA A 262 -9.84 27.38 -8.95
N PRO A 263 -9.10 28.23 -9.71
CA PRO A 263 -9.65 29.47 -10.24
C PRO A 263 -10.81 29.20 -11.22
N PRO A 264 -11.77 30.13 -11.33
CA PRO A 264 -12.89 29.98 -12.26
C PRO A 264 -12.38 29.79 -13.69
N GLN A 265 -13.02 28.87 -14.42
CA GLN A 265 -12.68 28.60 -15.81
C GLN A 265 -12.93 29.86 -16.66
N MET A 266 -11.88 30.31 -17.34
CA MET A 266 -12.01 31.32 -18.39
C MET A 266 -12.58 30.67 -19.64
N VAL A 267 -13.61 31.28 -20.19
CA VAL A 267 -14.25 30.87 -21.44
C VAL A 267 -14.14 32.02 -22.42
N PHE A 268 -13.81 31.71 -23.68
CA PHE A 268 -13.78 32.71 -24.73
C PHE A 268 -15.20 32.94 -25.24
N ASP A 269 -15.70 34.15 -25.01
CA ASP A 269 -16.93 34.67 -25.56
C ASP A 269 -16.62 35.51 -26.82
N PHE A 270 -17.39 35.32 -27.88
CA PHE A 270 -17.14 35.98 -29.17
C PHE A 270 -17.40 37.50 -29.16
N GLN A 271 -18.17 38.01 -28.21
CA GLN A 271 -18.53 39.42 -28.09
C GLN A 271 -17.71 40.14 -27.00
N TYR A 272 -17.32 39.43 -25.93
CA TYR A 272 -16.65 39.99 -24.76
C TYR A 272 -15.22 39.47 -24.53
N GLY A 273 -14.72 38.55 -25.37
CA GLY A 273 -13.39 37.96 -25.24
C GLY A 273 -13.30 36.93 -24.10
N TRP A 274 -12.14 36.82 -23.45
CA TRP A 274 -11.96 35.91 -22.33
C TRP A 274 -12.76 36.37 -21.10
N ILE A 275 -13.92 35.77 -20.86
CA ILE A 275 -14.75 36.04 -19.68
C ILE A 275 -14.57 34.96 -18.61
N SER A 276 -14.62 35.38 -17.35
CA SER A 276 -14.66 34.46 -16.21
C SER A 276 -16.08 33.95 -16.03
N GLN A 277 -16.32 32.64 -16.17
CA GLN A 277 -17.64 32.10 -15.85
C GLN A 277 -17.90 32.21 -14.34
N SER A 278 -18.94 32.97 -13.97
CA SER A 278 -19.42 33.19 -12.61
C SER A 278 -20.11 31.96 -12.00
N LYS A 279 -19.46 30.80 -12.06
CA LYS A 279 -19.94 29.58 -11.40
C LYS A 279 -20.06 29.80 -9.88
N PRO A 280 -21.09 29.25 -9.21
CA PRO A 280 -21.23 29.38 -7.76
C PRO A 280 -19.99 28.81 -7.08
N LYS A 281 -19.36 29.59 -6.20
CA LYS A 281 -18.07 29.30 -5.55
C LYS A 281 -18.11 28.14 -4.55
N PHE A 282 -19.30 27.77 -4.11
CA PHE A 282 -19.56 26.75 -3.08
C PHE A 282 -20.60 25.78 -3.60
N PHE A 283 -20.53 24.53 -3.14
CA PHE A 283 -21.65 23.60 -3.23
C PHE A 283 -22.49 23.76 -1.98
N LYS A 284 -23.75 24.18 -2.13
CA LYS A 284 -24.67 24.43 -1.02
C LYS A 284 -25.72 23.33 -0.97
N LEU A 285 -25.98 22.79 0.22
CA LEU A 285 -27.11 21.91 0.50
C LEU A 285 -28.07 22.63 1.45
N HIS A 286 -29.34 22.73 1.06
CA HIS A 286 -30.41 23.32 1.87
C HIS A 286 -31.31 22.21 2.41
N LEU A 287 -31.12 21.86 3.68
CA LEU A 287 -31.65 20.64 4.29
C LEU A 287 -32.64 20.96 5.41
N GLN A 288 -33.58 20.04 5.62
CA GLN A 288 -34.55 20.10 6.71
C GLN A 288 -34.27 18.94 7.68
N ARG A 289 -34.09 19.22 8.97
CA ARG A 289 -33.74 18.17 9.95
C ARG A 289 -34.79 17.07 10.04
N ALA A 290 -36.07 17.45 10.01
CA ALA A 290 -37.21 16.51 10.05
C ALA A 290 -37.24 15.54 8.85
N SER A 291 -36.68 15.92 7.70
CA SER A 291 -36.68 15.11 6.46
C SER A 291 -35.27 14.86 5.91
N LEU A 292 -34.26 14.79 6.79
CA LEU A 292 -32.82 14.80 6.46
C LEU A 292 -32.44 13.86 5.30
N PHE A 293 -32.86 12.60 5.37
CA PHE A 293 -32.58 11.59 4.34
C PHE A 293 -33.16 12.00 2.98
N LYS A 294 -34.47 12.25 2.91
CA LYS A 294 -35.19 12.57 1.67
C LYS A 294 -34.76 13.91 1.07
N SER A 295 -34.52 14.93 1.91
CA SER A 295 -34.03 16.24 1.46
C SER A 295 -32.61 16.13 0.89
N THR A 296 -31.69 15.46 1.58
CA THR A 296 -30.30 15.28 1.10
C THR A 296 -30.26 14.55 -0.23
N PHE A 297 -30.99 13.43 -0.37
CA PHE A 297 -31.01 12.65 -1.60
C PHE A 297 -31.59 13.46 -2.78
N ARG A 298 -32.63 14.26 -2.54
CA ARG A 298 -33.21 15.16 -3.55
C ARG A 298 -32.24 16.26 -3.99
N GLU A 299 -31.55 16.90 -3.05
CA GLU A 299 -30.58 17.98 -3.34
C GLU A 299 -29.38 17.43 -4.12
N LEU A 300 -28.79 16.31 -3.68
CA LEU A 300 -27.69 15.66 -4.39
C LEU A 300 -28.09 15.19 -5.79
N ALA A 301 -29.32 14.68 -5.94
CA ALA A 301 -29.86 14.25 -7.22
C ALA A 301 -30.11 15.39 -8.22
N ALA A 302 -30.30 16.62 -7.74
CA ALA A 302 -30.51 17.81 -8.57
C ALA A 302 -29.21 18.59 -8.85
N ALA A 303 -28.15 18.35 -8.07
CA ALA A 303 -26.88 19.06 -8.18
C ALA A 303 -26.07 18.67 -9.44
N ALA A 304 -25.36 19.64 -10.02
CA ALA A 304 -24.46 19.38 -11.13
C ALA A 304 -23.22 18.61 -10.66
N HIS A 305 -22.75 17.65 -11.44
CA HIS A 305 -21.60 16.80 -11.08
C HIS A 305 -20.30 17.62 -10.86
N SER A 306 -20.18 18.80 -11.48
CA SER A 306 -19.08 19.74 -11.25
C SER A 306 -19.09 20.41 -9.88
N ASP A 307 -20.21 20.36 -9.15
CA ASP A 307 -20.35 21.03 -7.86
C ASP A 307 -19.78 20.18 -6.72
N PHE A 308 -19.82 18.85 -6.81
CA PHE A 308 -19.37 17.96 -5.72
C PHE A 308 -17.88 18.11 -5.34
N LYS A 309 -17.04 18.67 -6.24
CA LYS A 309 -15.62 18.97 -5.96
C LYS A 309 -15.37 20.39 -5.41
N LYS A 310 -16.41 21.22 -5.27
CA LYS A 310 -16.34 22.57 -4.65
C LYS A 310 -16.33 22.47 -3.12
N PRO A 311 -15.98 23.54 -2.38
CA PRO A 311 -16.14 23.54 -0.93
C PRO A 311 -17.63 23.41 -0.56
N LEU A 312 -17.95 22.42 0.27
CA LEU A 312 -19.30 22.13 0.75
C LEU A 312 -19.73 23.12 1.84
N VAL A 313 -20.98 23.57 1.76
CA VAL A 313 -21.68 24.37 2.77
C VAL A 313 -23.06 23.74 3.00
N VAL A 314 -23.42 23.55 4.27
CA VAL A 314 -24.71 22.96 4.67
C VAL A 314 -25.50 24.01 5.44
N HIS A 315 -26.76 24.21 5.05
CA HIS A 315 -27.74 25.02 5.76
C HIS A 315 -28.86 24.09 6.27
N PHE A 316 -29.20 24.21 7.55
CA PHE A 316 -30.33 23.51 8.14
C PHE A 316 -31.46 24.49 8.45
N ASP A 317 -32.69 24.11 8.08
CA ASP A 317 -33.92 24.79 8.50
C ASP A 317 -33.88 26.31 8.25
N GLU A 318 -33.31 26.68 7.10
CA GLU A 318 -33.10 28.07 6.62
C GLU A 318 -32.17 28.97 7.47
N ASP A 319 -31.37 28.40 8.39
CA ASP A 319 -30.36 29.16 9.15
C ASP A 319 -29.35 29.85 8.22
N PRO A 320 -29.26 31.20 8.21
CA PRO A 320 -28.33 31.95 7.37
C PRO A 320 -26.86 31.78 7.81
N ASN A 321 -26.61 31.29 9.03
CA ASN A 321 -25.26 31.17 9.58
C ASN A 321 -24.51 29.96 9.00
N ILE A 322 -23.39 30.22 8.33
CA ILE A 322 -22.47 29.15 7.88
C ILE A 322 -21.70 28.63 9.10
N LYS A 323 -21.91 27.37 9.48
CA LYS A 323 -21.18 26.68 10.57
C LYS A 323 -20.55 25.39 10.04
N ASP A 324 -19.24 25.21 10.23
CA ASP A 324 -18.53 23.98 9.82
C ASP A 324 -19.14 22.72 10.49
N VAL A 325 -19.65 22.90 11.71
CA VAL A 325 -20.39 21.90 12.49
C VAL A 325 -21.54 21.28 11.68
N TYR A 326 -22.27 22.05 10.87
CA TYR A 326 -23.42 21.52 10.12
C TYR A 326 -23.05 20.47 9.06
N LYS A 327 -21.80 20.46 8.55
CA LYS A 327 -21.31 19.34 7.72
C LYS A 327 -21.15 18.06 8.54
N ARG A 328 -20.56 18.18 9.74
CA ARG A 328 -20.32 17.02 10.63
C ARG A 328 -21.65 16.47 11.15
N ASP A 329 -22.57 17.35 11.55
CA ASP A 329 -23.93 16.99 11.93
C ASP A 329 -24.66 16.25 10.80
N LEU A 330 -24.58 16.77 9.55
CA LEU A 330 -25.16 16.12 8.38
C LEU A 330 -24.63 14.69 8.23
N PHE A 331 -23.31 14.53 8.12
CA PHE A 331 -22.69 13.23 7.89
C PHE A 331 -22.98 12.25 9.04
N HIS A 332 -22.92 12.68 10.30
CA HIS A 332 -23.19 11.83 11.45
C HIS A 332 -24.64 11.33 11.47
N HIS A 333 -25.63 12.23 11.45
CA HIS A 333 -27.04 11.84 11.59
C HIS A 333 -27.60 11.18 10.34
N LEU A 334 -27.12 11.56 9.15
CA LEU A 334 -27.55 10.94 7.90
C LEU A 334 -27.11 9.48 7.85
N PHE A 335 -25.84 9.19 8.13
CA PHE A 335 -25.33 7.83 8.06
C PHE A 335 -25.96 6.90 9.11
N LEU A 336 -26.17 7.38 10.35
CA LEU A 336 -26.95 6.63 11.36
C LEU A 336 -28.36 6.29 10.86
N LYS A 337 -29.02 7.20 10.14
CA LYS A 337 -30.36 6.96 9.55
C LYS A 337 -30.33 6.14 8.26
N MET A 338 -29.21 6.12 7.53
CA MET A 338 -29.05 5.31 6.32
C MET A 338 -28.79 3.84 6.62
N VAL A 339 -28.16 3.54 7.76
CA VAL A 339 -27.79 2.16 8.15
C VAL A 339 -28.73 1.57 9.20
N SER A 340 -29.78 2.30 9.60
CA SER A 340 -30.84 1.72 10.45
C SER A 340 -31.71 0.73 9.68
N GLU A 341 -32.27 -0.25 10.38
CA GLU A 341 -33.20 -1.26 9.84
C GLU A 341 -34.45 -0.61 9.20
N GLU A 342 -34.91 0.53 9.75
CA GLU A 342 -36.00 1.35 9.18
C GLU A 342 -35.74 1.88 7.76
N SER A 343 -34.47 1.99 7.35
CA SER A 343 -34.11 2.51 6.03
C SER A 343 -34.41 1.54 4.89
N GLY A 344 -34.39 0.22 5.18
CA GLY A 344 -34.44 -0.85 4.18
C GLY A 344 -33.29 -0.81 3.15
N MET A 345 -32.23 -0.03 3.35
CA MET A 345 -31.17 0.17 2.34
C MET A 345 -30.15 -0.96 2.27
N PHE A 346 -29.95 -1.70 3.35
CA PHE A 346 -28.85 -2.65 3.50
C PHE A 346 -29.34 -3.95 4.13
N MET A 347 -28.75 -5.07 3.72
CA MET A 347 -28.85 -6.31 4.49
C MET A 347 -27.97 -6.17 5.74
N LEU A 348 -28.36 -6.80 6.84
CA LEU A 348 -27.57 -6.87 8.06
C LEU A 348 -27.06 -8.30 8.25
N ASN A 349 -25.87 -8.44 8.84
CA ASN A 349 -25.34 -9.75 9.22
C ASN A 349 -26.12 -10.37 10.40
N ASP A 350 -25.84 -11.64 10.72
CA ASP A 350 -26.56 -12.41 11.76
C ASP A 350 -26.59 -11.72 13.14
N SER A 351 -25.52 -11.00 13.50
CA SER A 351 -25.41 -10.27 14.76
C SER A 351 -25.98 -8.84 14.71
N LYS A 352 -26.50 -8.39 13.56
CA LYS A 352 -26.95 -7.01 13.29
C LYS A 352 -25.89 -5.94 13.60
N THR A 353 -24.61 -6.29 13.53
CA THR A 353 -23.47 -5.39 13.81
C THR A 353 -22.81 -4.84 12.56
N LEU A 354 -22.97 -5.52 11.42
CA LEU A 354 -22.41 -5.12 10.13
C LEU A 354 -23.50 -5.08 9.05
N ALA A 355 -23.40 -4.09 8.19
CA ALA A 355 -24.26 -3.88 7.04
C ALA A 355 -23.55 -4.26 5.73
N TRP A 356 -24.33 -4.73 4.75
CA TRP A 356 -23.87 -5.02 3.40
C TRP A 356 -24.91 -4.64 2.34
N PHE A 357 -24.49 -4.63 1.09
CA PHE A 357 -25.39 -4.35 -0.03
C PHE A 357 -26.37 -5.52 -0.23
N PRO A 358 -27.67 -5.26 -0.48
CA PRO A 358 -28.65 -6.31 -0.75
C PRO A 358 -28.46 -6.90 -2.15
N SER A 359 -28.82 -8.18 -2.30
CA SER A 359 -28.73 -8.93 -3.56
C SER A 359 -29.87 -8.61 -4.55
N ASN A 360 -31.02 -8.18 -4.03
CA ASN A 360 -32.30 -8.06 -4.76
C ASN A 360 -32.69 -6.62 -5.12
N ALA A 361 -31.70 -5.74 -5.22
CA ALA A 361 -31.88 -4.30 -5.41
C ALA A 361 -32.59 -3.90 -6.71
N THR A 362 -33.69 -3.14 -6.57
CA THR A 362 -34.45 -2.56 -7.69
C THR A 362 -33.71 -1.41 -8.39
N GLU A 363 -34.07 -1.08 -9.63
CA GLU A 363 -33.50 0.07 -10.37
C GLU A 363 -33.64 1.41 -9.61
N GLU A 364 -34.74 1.61 -8.87
CA GLU A 364 -34.91 2.80 -8.03
C GLU A 364 -33.90 2.83 -6.87
N SER A 365 -33.63 1.66 -6.26
CA SER A 365 -32.63 1.54 -5.19
C SER A 365 -31.18 1.72 -5.70
N LYS A 366 -30.86 1.34 -6.95
CA LYS A 366 -29.55 1.56 -7.58
C LYS A 366 -29.13 3.03 -7.56
N ARG A 367 -30.07 3.95 -7.84
CA ARG A 367 -29.84 5.40 -7.72
C ARG A 367 -29.48 5.80 -6.28
N ASN A 368 -30.10 5.17 -5.28
CA ASN A 368 -29.79 5.44 -3.87
C ASN A 368 -28.38 4.96 -3.50
N PHE A 369 -27.89 3.85 -4.06
CA PHE A 369 -26.51 3.42 -3.87
C PHE A 369 -25.49 4.33 -4.55
N PHE A 370 -25.80 4.88 -5.73
CA PHE A 370 -24.98 5.96 -6.31
C PHE A 370 -24.89 7.20 -5.41
N LEU A 371 -26.02 7.63 -4.82
CA LEU A 371 -26.05 8.77 -3.90
C LEU A 371 -25.35 8.46 -2.56
N PHE A 372 -25.43 7.22 -2.07
CA PHE A 372 -24.66 6.73 -0.92
C PHE A 372 -23.15 6.75 -1.19
N GLY A 373 -22.70 6.27 -2.36
CA GLY A 373 -21.31 6.37 -2.79
C GLY A 373 -20.82 7.81 -2.85
N LEU A 374 -21.63 8.68 -3.45
CA LEU A 374 -21.39 10.13 -3.50
C LEU A 374 -21.27 10.74 -2.09
N LEU A 375 -22.12 10.33 -1.14
CA LEU A 375 -22.04 10.77 0.26
C LEU A 375 -20.75 10.29 0.96
N CYS A 376 -20.33 9.04 0.77
CA CYS A 376 -19.05 8.53 1.28
C CYS A 376 -17.87 9.30 0.68
N GLY A 377 -17.91 9.60 -0.63
CA GLY A 377 -16.89 10.40 -1.30
C GLY A 377 -16.86 11.85 -0.80
N LEU A 378 -18.02 12.48 -0.61
CA LEU A 378 -18.13 13.82 -0.03
C LEU A 378 -17.63 13.86 1.42
N ALA A 379 -17.90 12.83 2.23
CA ALA A 379 -17.40 12.73 3.60
C ALA A 379 -15.87 12.71 3.63
N LEU A 380 -15.25 11.80 2.86
CA LEU A 380 -13.80 11.69 2.73
C LEU A 380 -13.17 12.99 2.22
N TYR A 381 -13.73 13.57 1.16
CA TYR A 381 -13.24 14.80 0.51
C TYR A 381 -13.32 16.04 1.42
N ASN A 382 -14.29 16.08 2.34
CA ASN A 382 -14.48 17.15 3.31
C ASN A 382 -13.94 16.80 4.71
N GLN A 383 -13.10 15.77 4.83
CA GLN A 383 -12.44 15.36 6.09
C GLN A 383 -13.42 15.08 7.23
N CYS A 384 -14.62 14.57 6.90
CA CYS A 384 -15.67 14.24 7.86
C CYS A 384 -15.69 12.73 8.09
N ILE A 385 -15.57 12.33 9.36
CA ILE A 385 -15.74 10.94 9.79
C ILE A 385 -17.23 10.58 9.78
N ILE A 386 -17.56 9.39 9.28
CA ILE A 386 -18.93 8.86 9.21
C ILE A 386 -19.08 7.57 10.04
N HIS A 387 -20.27 7.31 10.55
CA HIS A 387 -20.60 5.99 11.09
C HIS A 387 -20.93 5.05 9.92
N LEU A 388 -20.07 4.08 9.65
CA LEU A 388 -20.23 3.14 8.54
C LEU A 388 -19.84 1.74 9.02
N PRO A 389 -20.79 0.97 9.57
CA PRO A 389 -20.54 -0.38 10.10
C PRO A 389 -20.50 -1.39 8.94
N PHE A 390 -19.54 -1.21 8.03
CA PHE A 390 -19.29 -2.11 6.90
C PHE A 390 -17.99 -2.88 7.14
N PRO A 391 -17.93 -4.16 6.73
CA PRO A 391 -16.71 -4.96 6.82
C PRO A 391 -15.58 -4.40 5.94
N LEU A 392 -14.34 -4.78 6.24
CA LEU A 392 -13.13 -4.36 5.53
C LEU A 392 -13.19 -4.61 4.01
N VAL A 393 -13.93 -5.64 3.59
CA VAL A 393 -14.15 -5.98 2.18
C VAL A 393 -14.76 -4.84 1.34
N LEU A 394 -15.53 -3.91 1.95
CA LEU A 394 -15.97 -2.70 1.25
C LEU A 394 -14.78 -1.91 0.69
N PHE A 395 -13.75 -1.74 1.53
CA PHE A 395 -12.56 -0.96 1.23
C PHE A 395 -11.61 -1.73 0.30
N LYS A 396 -11.50 -3.06 0.45
CA LYS A 396 -10.83 -3.93 -0.53
C LYS A 396 -11.43 -3.77 -1.93
N LYS A 397 -12.76 -3.88 -2.08
CA LYS A 397 -13.42 -3.74 -3.39
C LYS A 397 -13.30 -2.34 -4.01
N LEU A 398 -13.29 -1.28 -3.19
CA LEU A 398 -12.99 0.08 -3.66
C LEU A 398 -11.57 0.18 -4.23
N LEU A 399 -10.60 -0.44 -3.55
CA LEU A 399 -9.21 -0.55 -3.99
C LEU A 399 -8.98 -1.59 -5.11
N SER A 400 -10.02 -2.37 -5.44
CA SER A 400 -9.99 -3.46 -6.43
C SER A 400 -9.07 -4.63 -6.02
N LEU A 401 -9.11 -4.97 -4.73
CA LEU A 401 -8.57 -6.21 -4.16
C LEU A 401 -9.70 -7.24 -4.01
N GLU A 402 -9.39 -8.51 -4.25
CA GLU A 402 -10.38 -9.59 -4.15
C GLU A 402 -10.78 -9.89 -2.69
N PRO A 403 -12.07 -10.18 -2.44
CA PRO A 403 -12.54 -10.74 -1.17
C PRO A 403 -11.94 -12.13 -0.89
N THR A 404 -11.77 -12.48 0.38
CA THR A 404 -11.25 -13.78 0.83
C THR A 404 -12.16 -14.41 1.88
N LEU A 405 -11.88 -15.66 2.27
CA LEU A 405 -12.58 -16.33 3.37
C LEU A 405 -12.49 -15.56 4.70
N GLU A 406 -11.41 -14.80 4.94
CA GLU A 406 -11.28 -13.96 6.13
C GLU A 406 -12.29 -12.80 6.13
N ASP A 407 -12.63 -12.25 4.96
CA ASP A 407 -13.69 -11.24 4.84
C ASP A 407 -15.07 -11.82 5.15
N MET A 408 -15.31 -13.08 4.80
CA MET A 408 -16.54 -13.77 5.21
C MET A 408 -16.58 -14.02 6.72
N LYS A 409 -15.44 -14.39 7.34
CA LYS A 409 -15.34 -14.54 8.80
C LYS A 409 -15.56 -13.22 9.55
N GLU A 410 -15.17 -12.09 8.98
CA GLU A 410 -15.49 -10.75 9.51
C GLU A 410 -16.99 -10.46 9.41
N PHE A 411 -17.59 -10.67 8.22
CA PHE A 411 -18.98 -10.33 7.97
C PHE A 411 -19.99 -11.27 8.68
N SER A 412 -19.88 -12.58 8.48
CA SER A 412 -20.61 -13.61 9.24
C SER A 412 -19.62 -14.65 9.75
N PRO A 413 -19.19 -14.54 11.04
CA PRO A 413 -18.34 -15.53 11.66
C PRO A 413 -18.89 -16.97 11.56
N THR A 414 -20.23 -17.13 11.63
CA THR A 414 -20.91 -18.42 11.50
C THR A 414 -20.69 -19.06 10.13
N VAL A 415 -20.93 -18.30 9.05
CA VAL A 415 -20.72 -18.79 7.68
C VAL A 415 -19.23 -18.97 7.40
N GLY A 416 -18.38 -18.01 7.77
CA GLY A 416 -16.94 -18.08 7.55
C GLY A 416 -16.25 -19.25 8.28
N LEU A 417 -16.70 -19.60 9.48
CA LEU A 417 -16.24 -20.81 10.19
C LEU A 417 -16.77 -22.09 9.54
N SER A 418 -18.02 -22.11 9.06
CA SER A 418 -18.59 -23.27 8.38
C SER A 418 -17.85 -23.58 7.07
N LEU A 419 -17.56 -22.56 6.27
CA LEU A 419 -16.74 -22.68 5.06
C LEU A 419 -15.29 -23.11 5.37
N GLN A 420 -14.71 -22.61 6.47
CA GLN A 420 -13.40 -23.09 6.93
C GLN A 420 -13.43 -24.57 7.32
N THR A 421 -14.49 -25.04 7.97
CA THR A 421 -14.67 -26.47 8.29
C THR A 421 -14.80 -27.32 7.03
N ILE A 422 -15.48 -26.83 5.99
CA ILE A 422 -15.54 -27.51 4.67
C ILE A 422 -14.14 -27.71 4.08
N LEU A 423 -13.26 -26.70 4.12
CA LEU A 423 -11.87 -26.85 3.68
C LEU A 423 -11.05 -27.85 4.52
N ASN A 424 -11.40 -27.98 5.80
CA ASN A 424 -10.66 -28.78 6.79
C ASN A 424 -11.14 -30.24 6.89
N TYR A 425 -12.26 -30.62 6.29
CA TYR A 425 -12.73 -32.02 6.30
C TYR A 425 -11.76 -32.95 5.58
N GLU A 426 -11.59 -34.14 6.17
CA GLU A 426 -10.97 -35.31 5.52
C GLU A 426 -11.83 -35.77 4.34
N ASP A 427 -11.18 -36.33 3.32
CA ASP A 427 -11.76 -36.42 1.98
C ASP A 427 -12.92 -37.44 1.87
N ASP A 428 -13.03 -38.39 2.80
CA ASP A 428 -14.10 -39.37 2.89
C ASP A 428 -15.31 -38.87 3.70
N VAL A 429 -15.13 -37.89 4.58
CA VAL A 429 -16.22 -37.35 5.42
C VAL A 429 -17.10 -36.39 4.63
N LEU A 430 -16.52 -35.52 3.80
CA LEU A 430 -17.25 -34.48 3.06
C LEU A 430 -18.23 -35.07 2.04
N ASP A 431 -17.80 -36.09 1.28
CA ASP A 431 -18.61 -36.73 0.24
C ASP A 431 -19.87 -37.41 0.81
N ASN A 432 -19.87 -37.78 2.11
CA ASN A 432 -21.01 -38.35 2.83
C ASN A 432 -22.04 -37.31 3.33
N LEU A 433 -21.78 -36.01 3.19
CA LEU A 433 -22.70 -34.94 3.62
C LEU A 433 -23.75 -34.59 2.55
N TYR A 434 -23.62 -35.10 1.33
CA TYR A 434 -24.55 -34.89 0.20
C TYR A 434 -24.90 -33.40 -0.05
N MET A 435 -23.93 -32.52 0.18
CA MET A 435 -24.04 -31.09 -0.13
C MET A 435 -23.83 -30.86 -1.63
N ASP A 436 -24.34 -29.75 -2.13
CA ASP A 436 -24.16 -29.29 -3.51
C ASP A 436 -23.77 -27.80 -3.54
N PHE A 437 -23.75 -27.20 -4.73
CA PHE A 437 -23.40 -25.81 -4.94
C PHE A 437 -24.58 -24.84 -4.68
N TRP A 438 -25.72 -25.30 -4.15
CA TRP A 438 -26.82 -24.41 -3.74
C TRP A 438 -26.58 -23.81 -2.36
N ILE A 439 -26.70 -22.49 -2.27
CA ILE A 439 -26.59 -21.74 -1.01
C ILE A 439 -27.81 -20.87 -0.78
N ASN A 440 -28.06 -20.52 0.49
CA ASN A 440 -29.00 -19.47 0.85
C ASN A 440 -28.20 -18.18 1.12
N TRP A 441 -28.39 -17.17 0.28
CA TRP A 441 -27.77 -15.86 0.42
C TRP A 441 -28.84 -14.77 0.36
N ASP A 442 -28.84 -13.87 1.35
CA ASP A 442 -29.79 -12.75 1.47
C ASP A 442 -31.27 -13.20 1.34
N GLY A 443 -31.59 -14.37 1.91
CA GLY A 443 -32.92 -14.98 1.88
C GLY A 443 -33.30 -15.67 0.55
N THR A 444 -32.37 -15.76 -0.41
CA THR A 444 -32.59 -16.38 -1.73
C THR A 444 -31.75 -17.63 -1.90
N TYR A 445 -32.31 -18.67 -2.52
CA TYR A 445 -31.55 -19.86 -2.92
C TYR A 445 -30.94 -19.65 -4.30
N VAL A 446 -29.62 -19.83 -4.38
CA VAL A 446 -28.83 -19.58 -5.59
C VAL A 446 -27.82 -20.72 -5.81
N ASP A 447 -27.61 -21.09 -7.07
CA ASP A 447 -26.58 -22.04 -7.47
C ASP A 447 -25.26 -21.30 -7.74
N LEU A 448 -24.17 -21.78 -7.13
CA LEU A 448 -22.84 -21.23 -7.30
C LEU A 448 -22.15 -21.67 -8.61
N ASP A 449 -22.62 -22.74 -9.28
CA ASP A 449 -22.19 -23.12 -10.63
C ASP A 449 -23.39 -23.13 -11.61
N PRO A 450 -23.78 -21.98 -12.17
CA PRO A 450 -24.86 -21.91 -13.17
C PRO A 450 -24.58 -22.67 -14.47
N GLN A 451 -23.34 -23.12 -14.73
CA GLN A 451 -23.02 -23.94 -15.90
C GLN A 451 -23.29 -25.42 -15.64
N THR A 452 -23.19 -25.84 -14.37
CA THR A 452 -23.45 -27.22 -13.91
C THR A 452 -24.46 -27.23 -12.76
N PRO A 453 -25.76 -26.90 -12.99
CA PRO A 453 -26.71 -26.76 -11.89
C PRO A 453 -26.87 -28.03 -11.04
N GLY A 454 -26.86 -27.88 -9.71
CA GLY A 454 -26.89 -29.00 -8.77
C GLY A 454 -25.56 -29.79 -8.70
N LYS A 455 -24.44 -29.14 -9.04
CA LYS A 455 -23.09 -29.72 -8.90
C LYS A 455 -22.86 -30.17 -7.45
N PRO A 456 -22.51 -31.44 -7.20
CA PRO A 456 -22.25 -31.93 -5.85
C PRO A 456 -20.95 -31.34 -5.30
N LEU A 457 -20.96 -31.01 -4.01
CA LEU A 457 -19.78 -30.66 -3.24
C LEU A 457 -19.02 -31.95 -2.93
N THR A 458 -17.75 -31.98 -3.31
CA THR A 458 -16.86 -33.14 -3.15
C THR A 458 -15.50 -32.67 -2.64
N SER A 459 -14.73 -33.61 -2.11
CA SER A 459 -13.38 -33.34 -1.60
C SER A 459 -12.40 -32.78 -2.64
N GLN A 460 -12.64 -33.02 -3.93
CA GLN A 460 -11.85 -32.45 -5.03
C GLN A 460 -12.21 -30.98 -5.34
N ASN A 461 -13.47 -30.58 -5.12
CA ASN A 461 -13.97 -29.23 -5.47
C ASN A 461 -14.24 -28.33 -4.24
N LYS A 462 -13.96 -28.77 -3.01
CA LYS A 462 -14.18 -27.99 -1.77
C LYS A 462 -13.55 -26.60 -1.74
N LYS A 463 -12.42 -26.39 -2.42
CA LYS A 463 -11.82 -25.06 -2.59
C LYS A 463 -12.63 -24.18 -3.54
N GLU A 464 -13.03 -24.73 -4.68
CA GLU A 464 -13.85 -24.06 -5.69
C GLU A 464 -15.18 -23.58 -5.09
N PHE A 465 -15.85 -24.43 -4.31
CA PHE A 465 -17.09 -24.09 -3.62
C PHE A 465 -16.92 -22.89 -2.67
N VAL A 466 -15.87 -22.87 -1.85
CA VAL A 466 -15.63 -21.78 -0.89
C VAL A 466 -15.25 -20.48 -1.61
N GLU A 467 -14.43 -20.56 -2.66
CA GLU A 467 -14.08 -19.42 -3.51
C GLU A 467 -15.33 -18.85 -4.22
N ALA A 468 -16.18 -19.74 -4.77
CA ALA A 468 -17.44 -19.35 -5.41
C ALA A 468 -18.44 -18.73 -4.42
N TYR A 469 -18.55 -19.25 -3.19
CA TYR A 469 -19.39 -18.67 -2.13
C TYR A 469 -18.95 -17.24 -1.81
N VAL A 470 -17.66 -17.05 -1.51
CA VAL A 470 -17.08 -15.74 -1.16
C VAL A 470 -17.24 -14.75 -2.32
N ASN A 471 -16.99 -15.19 -3.55
CA ASN A 471 -17.19 -14.40 -4.76
C ASN A 471 -18.67 -14.05 -4.98
N HIS A 472 -19.60 -14.97 -4.76
CA HIS A 472 -21.03 -14.68 -4.88
C HIS A 472 -21.47 -13.63 -3.85
N ALA A 473 -21.11 -13.81 -2.58
CA ALA A 473 -21.48 -12.95 -1.47
C ALA A 473 -21.00 -11.50 -1.62
N PHE A 474 -19.76 -11.31 -2.06
CA PHE A 474 -19.14 -9.99 -2.09
C PHE A 474 -18.99 -9.39 -3.49
N ASN A 475 -19.01 -10.18 -4.57
CA ASN A 475 -18.95 -9.69 -5.95
C ASN A 475 -20.29 -9.92 -6.67
N THR A 476 -20.63 -11.15 -7.06
CA THR A 476 -21.71 -11.42 -8.04
C THR A 476 -23.09 -10.93 -7.61
N SER A 477 -23.51 -11.20 -6.36
CA SER A 477 -24.84 -10.81 -5.86
C SER A 477 -25.04 -9.29 -5.78
N VAL A 478 -23.96 -8.53 -5.58
CA VAL A 478 -24.00 -7.08 -5.31
C VAL A 478 -23.41 -6.24 -6.43
N GLU A 479 -22.97 -6.85 -7.54
CA GLU A 479 -22.19 -6.17 -8.58
C GLU A 479 -22.87 -4.90 -9.10
N SER A 480 -24.16 -4.98 -9.45
CA SER A 480 -24.89 -3.84 -10.03
C SER A 480 -25.06 -2.65 -9.06
N VAL A 481 -25.24 -2.90 -7.76
CA VAL A 481 -25.33 -1.84 -6.74
C VAL A 481 -23.97 -1.33 -6.30
N PHE A 482 -22.98 -2.22 -6.24
CA PHE A 482 -21.61 -1.86 -5.90
C PHE A 482 -20.98 -0.98 -6.99
N GLN A 483 -21.26 -1.21 -8.28
CA GLN A 483 -20.78 -0.34 -9.36
C GLN A 483 -21.41 1.06 -9.28
N GLU A 484 -22.70 1.18 -8.95
CA GLU A 484 -23.34 2.49 -8.72
C GLU A 484 -22.70 3.22 -7.54
N PHE A 485 -22.51 2.53 -6.41
CA PHE A 485 -21.78 3.04 -5.24
C PHE A 485 -20.35 3.49 -5.60
N LYS A 486 -19.59 2.65 -6.30
CA LYS A 486 -18.22 2.92 -6.75
C LYS A 486 -18.19 4.15 -7.67
N ARG A 487 -19.15 4.27 -8.59
CA ARG A 487 -19.29 5.43 -9.49
C ARG A 487 -19.60 6.72 -8.71
N GLY A 488 -20.47 6.66 -7.71
CA GLY A 488 -20.76 7.80 -6.82
C GLY A 488 -19.54 8.24 -6.02
N PHE A 489 -18.81 7.29 -5.43
CA PHE A 489 -17.62 7.57 -4.60
C PHE A 489 -16.50 8.23 -5.41
N PHE A 490 -16.14 7.65 -6.56
CA PHE A 490 -15.09 8.18 -7.43
C PHE A 490 -15.51 9.38 -8.29
N LEU A 491 -16.78 9.80 -8.23
CA LEU A 491 -17.19 11.10 -8.79
C LEU A 491 -16.55 12.27 -8.02
N VAL A 492 -16.30 12.09 -6.72
CA VAL A 492 -15.69 13.11 -5.85
C VAL A 492 -14.20 12.85 -5.65
N CYS A 493 -13.85 11.61 -5.28
CA CYS A 493 -12.48 11.25 -4.91
C CYS A 493 -11.68 10.77 -6.14
N GLU A 494 -10.45 11.26 -6.30
CA GLU A 494 -9.56 10.79 -7.38
C GLU A 494 -9.09 9.36 -7.10
N GLN A 495 -9.43 8.41 -7.99
CA GLN A 495 -9.20 6.97 -7.76
C GLN A 495 -7.74 6.62 -7.46
N ASP A 496 -6.79 7.23 -8.18
CA ASP A 496 -5.36 6.99 -7.97
C ASP A 496 -4.83 7.52 -6.63
N LEU A 497 -5.47 8.52 -6.03
CA LEU A 497 -5.12 8.98 -4.67
C LEU A 497 -5.79 8.13 -3.59
N VAL A 498 -6.95 7.55 -3.86
CA VAL A 498 -7.57 6.55 -2.96
C VAL A 498 -6.72 5.27 -2.94
N ARG A 499 -6.14 4.87 -4.09
CA ARG A 499 -5.18 3.76 -4.20
C ARG A 499 -3.86 3.95 -3.42
N LEU A 500 -3.63 5.10 -2.80
CA LEU A 500 -2.51 5.27 -1.86
C LEU A 500 -2.75 4.51 -0.55
N PHE A 501 -4.01 4.37 -0.13
CA PHE A 501 -4.38 3.75 1.13
C PHE A 501 -4.49 2.22 0.98
N ARG A 502 -4.10 1.50 2.02
CA ARG A 502 -4.51 0.10 2.24
C ARG A 502 -5.98 0.04 2.72
N PRO A 503 -6.68 -1.11 2.68
CA PRO A 503 -8.08 -1.22 3.10
C PRO A 503 -8.34 -0.66 4.51
N GLU A 504 -7.50 -1.02 5.48
CA GLU A 504 -7.59 -0.65 6.90
C GLU A 504 -7.28 0.85 7.10
N GLU A 505 -6.38 1.39 6.27
CA GLU A 505 -6.06 2.81 6.24
C GLU A 505 -7.22 3.64 5.68
N LEU A 506 -7.87 3.17 4.61
CA LEU A 506 -9.02 3.85 4.01
C LEU A 506 -10.23 3.81 4.94
N GLN A 507 -10.49 2.66 5.57
CA GLN A 507 -11.48 2.51 6.63
C GLN A 507 -11.19 3.47 7.79
N GLY A 508 -9.98 3.46 8.33
CA GLY A 508 -9.57 4.31 9.45
C GLY A 508 -9.63 5.82 9.16
N VAL A 509 -9.49 6.24 7.90
CA VAL A 509 -9.63 7.66 7.51
C VAL A 509 -11.09 8.07 7.27
N LEU A 510 -11.96 7.15 6.84
CA LEU A 510 -13.38 7.44 6.56
C LEU A 510 -14.29 7.24 7.79
N VAL A 511 -14.09 6.16 8.53
CA VAL A 511 -14.91 5.73 9.68
C VAL A 511 -14.27 6.14 11.02
N GLY A 512 -13.01 6.57 10.97
CA GLY A 512 -12.18 6.75 12.16
C GLY A 512 -11.48 5.45 12.55
N GLN A 513 -10.41 5.59 13.33
CA GLN A 513 -9.83 4.45 14.05
C GLN A 513 -10.42 4.40 15.45
N ASP A 514 -10.70 3.21 15.96
CA ASP A 514 -10.96 3.00 17.39
C ASP A 514 -9.67 3.22 18.18
N VAL A 515 -9.33 4.48 18.38
CA VAL A 515 -8.17 4.91 19.15
C VAL A 515 -8.41 4.58 20.62
N HIS A 516 -7.99 3.39 21.03
CA HIS A 516 -7.91 2.96 22.43
C HIS A 516 -6.81 3.72 23.23
N ASP A 517 -6.42 4.96 22.85
CA ASP A 517 -5.66 5.89 23.71
C ASP A 517 -6.58 6.50 24.77
N TRP A 518 -7.04 5.68 25.71
CA TRP A 518 -7.74 6.14 26.91
C TRP A 518 -6.94 7.19 27.69
N GLU A 519 -5.60 7.16 27.58
CA GLU A 519 -4.69 8.13 28.19
C GLU A 519 -4.77 9.53 27.56
N LYS A 520 -4.88 9.65 26.23
CA LYS A 520 -5.09 10.96 25.58
C LYS A 520 -6.46 11.54 25.95
N PHE A 521 -7.48 10.69 26.05
CA PHE A 521 -8.82 11.12 26.46
C PHE A 521 -8.84 11.67 27.90
N LYS A 522 -8.12 11.01 28.82
CA LYS A 522 -7.92 11.50 30.20
C LYS A 522 -7.25 12.87 30.25
N GLN A 523 -6.15 13.08 29.52
CA GLN A 523 -5.40 14.36 29.55
C GLN A 523 -6.27 15.56 29.14
N VAL A 524 -7.10 15.40 28.09
CA VAL A 524 -8.03 16.45 27.63
C VAL A 524 -9.15 16.72 28.65
N HIS A 525 -9.60 15.69 29.38
CA HIS A 525 -10.60 15.87 30.45
C HIS A 525 -10.02 16.52 31.71
N SER A 526 -8.81 16.14 32.14
CA SER A 526 -8.14 16.79 33.28
C SER A 526 -7.86 18.28 33.02
N ALA A 527 -7.52 18.66 31.78
CA ALA A 527 -7.32 20.07 31.42
C ALA A 527 -8.61 20.92 31.46
N LYS A 528 -9.79 20.29 31.44
CA LYS A 528 -11.10 20.97 31.53
C LYS A 528 -11.69 21.00 32.94
N GLN A 529 -11.03 20.40 33.94
CA GLN A 529 -11.44 20.45 35.35
C GLN A 529 -10.57 21.41 36.18
N THR A 530 -9.71 22.21 35.55
CA THR A 530 -8.78 23.14 36.21
C THR A 530 -8.89 24.58 35.65
N GLN A 531 -10.07 24.95 35.16
CA GLN A 531 -10.47 26.33 34.83
C GLN A 531 -11.81 26.65 35.50
#